data_AF-A0A2H0VYA4-F1
#
_entry.id   AF-A0A2H0VYA4-F1
#
_cell.length_a   1.000
_cell.length_b   1.000
_cell.length_c   1.000
_cell.angle_alpha   90.00
_cell.angle_beta   90.00
_cell.angle_gamma   90.00
#
_symmetry.space_group_name_H-M   'P 1'
#
loop_
_entity.id
_entity.type
_entity.pdbx_description
1 polymer ?
#
loop_
_entity_poly.entity_id
_entity_poly.type
_entity_poly.pdbx_seq_one_letter_code
_entity_poly.pdbx_strand_id
1 'polypeptide(L)'
;MKFLFVLLTFTTLFAQETHKLPMPQATPSVAAASTTNDKNILIIEPKARAGDFVQAFDLLRKDKPTLKIMLRTSNHLIVNVTDITASTGGTLMYIKTLSNQGTRIQVVPLEEIMEIAYSP
;
A
#
# COMPACT_ATOMS: atom_id res chain seq x y z
N MET A 1 -52.84 39.80 31.82
CA MET A 1 -52.92 40.33 30.44
C MET A 1 -51.87 39.62 29.60
N LYS A 2 -52.27 39.06 28.44
CA LYS A 2 -51.47 38.63 27.27
C LYS A 2 -50.45 37.49 27.55
N PHE A 3 -50.64 36.21 27.19
CA PHE A 3 -51.01 35.59 25.90
C PHE A 3 -50.31 36.23 24.69
N LEU A 4 -49.29 35.56 24.15
CA LEU A 4 -49.11 35.17 22.73
C LEU A 4 -47.67 34.61 22.57
N PHE A 5 -47.48 33.30 22.40
CA PHE A 5 -47.32 32.64 21.09
C PHE A 5 -46.28 33.33 20.21
N VAL A 6 -45.13 32.69 19.97
CA VAL A 6 -44.62 32.34 18.63
C VAL A 6 -43.52 31.27 18.82
N LEU A 7 -43.90 30.02 18.61
CA LEU A 7 -43.02 28.87 18.45
C LEU A 7 -42.73 28.77 16.94
N LEU A 8 -41.61 29.31 16.47
CA LEU A 8 -41.27 29.33 15.04
C LEU A 8 -40.34 28.15 14.68
N THR A 9 -40.97 27.04 14.31
CA THR A 9 -40.60 26.07 13.27
C THR A 9 -39.11 26.00 12.84
N PHE A 10 -38.38 25.03 13.40
CA PHE A 10 -37.19 24.43 12.78
C PHE A 10 -37.62 23.32 11.81
N THR A 11 -37.72 23.63 10.52
CA THR A 11 -37.78 22.60 9.46
C THR A 11 -36.97 23.05 8.25
N THR A 12 -35.65 22.88 8.30
CA THR A 12 -34.85 22.77 7.07
C THR A 12 -34.76 21.29 6.71
N LEU A 13 -35.62 20.92 5.77
CA LEU A 13 -35.63 19.65 5.07
C LEU A 13 -34.36 19.57 4.21
N PHE A 14 -33.36 18.78 4.61
CA PHE A 14 -32.27 18.43 3.71
C PHE A 14 -32.77 17.37 2.73
N ALA A 15 -33.00 17.79 1.48
CA ALA A 15 -33.17 16.91 0.34
C ALA A 15 -31.82 16.23 0.06
N GLN A 16 -31.69 14.98 0.46
CA GLN A 16 -30.54 14.15 0.13
C GLN A 16 -30.73 13.57 -1.27
N GLU A 17 -30.24 14.29 -2.29
CA GLU A 17 -30.09 13.73 -3.63
C GLU A 17 -29.03 12.61 -3.58
N THR A 18 -29.44 11.38 -3.89
CA THR A 18 -28.54 10.25 -4.07
C THR A 18 -27.75 10.44 -5.36
N HIS A 19 -26.64 11.16 -5.29
CA HIS A 19 -25.67 11.18 -6.36
C HIS A 19 -24.99 9.80 -6.40
N LYS A 20 -25.48 8.91 -7.27
CA LYS A 20 -24.77 7.66 -7.60
C LYS A 20 -23.44 8.04 -8.24
N LEU A 21 -22.36 7.92 -7.46
CA LEU A 21 -21.02 7.94 -8.00
C LEU A 21 -20.91 6.79 -9.02
N PRO A 22 -20.38 7.03 -10.22
CA PRO A 22 -20.03 5.93 -11.11
C PRO A 22 -18.99 5.07 -10.38
N MET A 23 -19.32 3.79 -10.19
CA MET A 23 -18.35 2.80 -9.75
C MET A 23 -17.13 2.90 -10.67
N PRO A 24 -15.89 3.02 -10.14
CA PRO A 24 -14.73 2.69 -10.93
C PRO A 24 -14.93 1.24 -11.37
N GLN A 25 -15.04 1.00 -12.67
CA GLN A 25 -14.87 -0.34 -13.20
C GLN A 25 -13.52 -0.82 -12.70
N ALA A 26 -13.54 -1.77 -11.76
CA ALA A 26 -12.36 -2.52 -11.41
C ALA A 26 -11.91 -3.18 -12.71
N THR A 27 -10.85 -2.64 -13.30
CA THR A 27 -10.11 -3.34 -14.34
C THR A 27 -9.74 -4.68 -13.74
N PRO A 28 -10.19 -5.82 -14.31
CA PRO A 28 -9.71 -7.10 -13.85
C PRO A 28 -8.19 -7.08 -14.05
N SER A 29 -7.45 -7.11 -12.93
CA SER A 29 -6.03 -7.37 -12.94
C SER A 29 -5.86 -8.69 -13.69
N VAL A 30 -5.26 -8.62 -14.88
CA VAL A 30 -5.08 -9.78 -15.76
C VAL A 30 -4.07 -10.68 -15.06
N ALA A 31 -4.57 -11.68 -14.34
CA ALA A 31 -3.79 -12.87 -14.05
C ALA A 31 -3.48 -13.52 -15.40
N ALA A 32 -2.23 -13.41 -15.84
CA ALA A 32 -1.78 -14.01 -17.08
C ALA A 32 -1.82 -15.54 -16.93
N ALA A 33 -2.84 -16.16 -17.51
CA ALA A 33 -2.94 -17.61 -17.61
C ALA A 33 -1.94 -18.11 -18.67
N SER A 34 -0.89 -18.83 -18.25
CA SER A 34 -0.09 -19.64 -19.17
C SER A 34 -0.67 -21.05 -19.25
N THR A 35 -1.13 -21.43 -20.42
CA THR A 35 -1.60 -22.77 -20.76
C THR A 35 -0.45 -23.78 -20.75
N THR A 36 -0.25 -24.50 -19.63
CA THR A 36 0.46 -25.80 -19.66
C THR A 36 0.03 -26.71 -18.50
N ASN A 37 -0.79 -27.71 -18.82
CA ASN A 37 -0.91 -29.05 -18.21
C ASN A 37 -1.16 -29.18 -16.68
N ASP A 38 -2.41 -29.51 -16.30
CA ASP A 38 -2.92 -30.19 -15.07
C ASP A 38 -2.35 -29.84 -13.67
N LYS A 39 -1.51 -28.83 -13.55
CA LYS A 39 -1.08 -28.24 -12.29
C LYS A 39 -1.47 -26.78 -12.32
N ASN A 40 -2.27 -26.37 -11.34
CA ASN A 40 -2.63 -24.97 -11.17
C ASN A 40 -1.38 -24.20 -10.69
N ILE A 41 -0.52 -23.81 -11.64
CA ILE A 41 0.69 -23.04 -11.37
C ILE A 41 0.30 -21.57 -11.39
N LEU A 42 0.35 -20.93 -10.22
CA LEU A 42 0.21 -19.48 -10.13
C LEU A 42 1.55 -18.84 -10.53
N ILE A 43 1.59 -18.23 -11.71
CA ILE A 43 2.72 -17.41 -12.14
C ILE A 43 2.43 -15.95 -11.75
N ILE A 44 3.29 -15.39 -10.92
CA ILE A 44 3.21 -13.98 -10.52
C ILE A 44 4.34 -13.24 -11.23
N GLU A 45 3.97 -12.24 -12.02
CA GLU A 45 4.94 -11.35 -12.67
C GLU A 45 5.80 -10.63 -11.62
N PRO A 46 7.15 -10.68 -11.71
CA PRO A 46 8.03 -10.05 -10.73
C PRO A 46 7.74 -8.56 -10.52
N LYS A 47 7.40 -7.85 -11.59
CA LYS A 47 7.04 -6.43 -11.55
C LYS A 47 5.79 -6.15 -10.70
N ALA A 48 4.78 -7.01 -10.78
CA ALA A 48 3.58 -6.87 -9.96
C ALA A 48 3.92 -7.09 -8.48
N ARG A 49 4.65 -8.17 -8.18
CA ARG A 49 5.08 -8.51 -6.82
C ARG A 49 5.98 -7.44 -6.20
N ALA A 50 6.89 -6.84 -6.97
CA ALA A 50 7.70 -5.71 -6.51
C ALA A 50 6.83 -4.47 -6.20
N GLY A 51 5.81 -4.22 -7.02
CA GLY A 51 4.80 -3.18 -6.79
C GLY A 51 4.06 -3.38 -5.47
N ASP A 52 3.70 -4.62 -5.13
CA ASP A 52 3.03 -4.95 -3.86
C ASP A 52 3.89 -4.54 -2.66
N PHE A 53 5.21 -4.77 -2.70
CA PHE A 53 6.11 -4.32 -1.63
C PHE A 53 6.18 -2.80 -1.52
N VAL A 54 6.31 -2.09 -2.65
CA VAL A 54 6.30 -0.61 -2.69
C VAL A 54 5.02 -0.08 -2.07
N GLN A 55 3.87 -0.63 -2.46
CA GLN A 55 2.57 -0.24 -1.91
C GLN A 55 2.47 -0.55 -0.41
N ALA A 56 2.92 -1.72 0.03
CA ALA A 56 2.91 -2.10 1.44
C ALA A 56 3.76 -1.14 2.30
N PHE A 57 4.94 -0.75 1.81
CA PHE A 57 5.77 0.26 2.47
C PHE A 57 5.06 1.60 2.62
N ASP A 58 4.45 2.09 1.55
CA ASP A 58 3.71 3.36 1.57
C ASP A 58 2.55 3.33 2.57
N LEU A 59 1.84 2.20 2.66
CA LEU A 59 0.78 2.00 3.64
C LEU A 59 1.32 1.99 5.07
N LEU A 60 2.39 1.23 5.34
CA LEU A 60 3.00 1.18 6.68
C LEU A 60 3.48 2.56 7.14
N ARG A 61 4.08 3.33 6.22
CA ARG A 61 4.56 4.69 6.49
C ARG A 61 3.41 5.66 6.79
N LYS A 62 2.26 5.49 6.14
CA LYS A 62 1.06 6.30 6.37
C LYS A 62 0.33 5.91 7.66
N ASP A 63 0.25 4.62 7.98
CA ASP A 63 -0.44 4.11 9.17
C ASP A 63 0.26 4.55 10.47
N LYS A 64 1.60 4.39 10.56
CA LYS A 64 2.38 4.76 11.76
C LYS A 64 3.69 5.45 11.38
N PRO A 65 3.65 6.77 11.08
CA PRO A 65 4.81 7.51 10.55
C PRO A 65 5.97 7.64 11.54
N THR A 66 5.74 7.45 12.84
CA THR A 66 6.78 7.50 13.88
C THR A 66 7.53 6.19 14.03
N LEU A 67 6.93 5.07 13.60
CA LEU A 67 7.57 3.77 13.68
C LEU A 67 8.50 3.57 12.48
N LYS A 68 9.66 2.99 12.74
CA LYS A 68 10.61 2.65 11.70
C LYS A 68 10.16 1.38 11.00
N ILE A 69 10.44 1.28 9.71
CA ILE A 69 10.13 0.10 8.91
C ILE A 69 11.42 -0.73 8.75
N MET A 70 11.24 -2.05 8.77
CA MET A 70 12.28 -3.04 8.50
C MET A 70 11.87 -3.96 7.34
N LEU A 71 12.87 -4.52 6.68
CA LEU A 71 12.72 -5.51 5.63
C LEU A 71 13.49 -6.76 6.03
N ARG A 72 12.82 -7.91 6.09
CA ARG A 72 13.46 -9.21 6.29
C ARG A 72 13.77 -9.81 4.93
N THR A 73 15.04 -10.08 4.71
CA THR A 73 15.51 -10.88 3.57
C THR A 73 15.79 -12.31 4.02
N SER A 74 16.03 -13.22 3.08
CA SER A 74 16.48 -14.59 3.35
C SER A 74 17.78 -14.65 4.17
N ASN A 75 18.65 -13.66 4.02
CA ASN A 75 20.00 -13.69 4.58
C ASN A 75 20.18 -12.78 5.81
N HIS A 76 19.49 -11.64 5.85
CA HIS A 76 19.67 -10.62 6.89
C HIS A 76 18.45 -9.72 7.08
N LEU A 77 18.46 -8.97 8.18
CA LEU A 77 17.45 -7.96 8.48
C LEU A 77 17.95 -6.56 8.11
N ILE A 78 17.18 -5.84 7.31
CA ILE A 78 17.47 -4.46 6.93
C ILE A 78 16.58 -3.54 7.78
N VAL A 79 17.19 -2.75 8.66
CA VAL A 79 16.49 -1.83 9.58
C VAL A 79 16.61 -0.37 9.14
N ASN A 80 15.76 0.50 9.70
CA ASN A 80 15.71 1.93 9.38
C ASN A 80 15.49 2.20 7.88
N VAL A 81 14.58 1.45 7.25
CA VAL A 81 14.21 1.64 5.84
C VAL A 81 13.45 2.96 5.69
N THR A 82 13.98 3.85 4.85
CA THR A 82 13.40 5.19 4.61
C THR A 82 12.69 5.32 3.28
N ASP A 83 13.03 4.45 2.32
CA ASP A 83 12.51 4.49 0.96
C ASP A 83 12.73 3.14 0.29
N ILE A 84 11.81 2.73 -0.57
CA ILE A 84 11.98 1.55 -1.42
C ILE A 84 11.53 1.85 -2.84
N THR A 85 12.26 1.31 -3.81
CA THR A 85 11.93 1.52 -5.23
C THR A 85 12.21 0.24 -6.00
N ALA A 86 11.24 -0.21 -6.79
CA ALA A 86 11.42 -1.35 -7.69
C ALA A 86 12.24 -0.95 -8.92
N SER A 87 13.07 -1.86 -9.41
CA SER A 87 13.70 -1.72 -10.72
C SER A 87 12.67 -1.81 -11.85
N THR A 88 13.02 -1.36 -13.06
CA THR A 88 12.11 -1.35 -14.22
C THR A 88 11.52 -2.74 -14.53
N GLY A 89 12.30 -3.80 -14.32
CA GLY A 89 11.88 -5.19 -14.51
C GLY A 89 11.26 -5.85 -13.27
N GLY A 90 11.30 -5.18 -12.10
CA GLY A 90 10.78 -5.70 -10.84
C GLY A 90 11.62 -6.81 -10.19
N THR A 91 12.72 -7.22 -10.78
CA THR A 91 13.58 -8.30 -10.24
C THR A 91 14.50 -7.83 -9.11
N LEU A 92 14.73 -6.52 -9.01
CA LEU A 92 15.58 -5.91 -8.00
C LEU A 92 14.82 -4.80 -7.28
N MET A 93 15.11 -4.66 -5.99
CA MET A 93 14.59 -3.61 -5.13
C MET A 93 15.75 -2.74 -4.63
N TYR A 94 15.62 -1.44 -4.81
CA TYR A 94 16.51 -0.43 -4.24
C TYR A 94 15.95 -0.01 -2.88
N ILE A 95 16.70 -0.29 -1.81
CA ILE A 95 16.29 -0.04 -0.43
C ILE A 95 17.20 1.05 0.15
N LYS A 96 16.63 2.20 0.48
CA LYS A 96 17.34 3.29 1.14
C LYS A 96 17.20 3.13 2.64
N THR A 97 18.32 3.17 3.34
CA THR A 97 18.40 3.07 4.80
C THR A 97 19.13 4.26 5.38
N LEU A 98 18.69 4.70 6.56
CA LEU A 98 19.39 5.72 7.32
C LEU A 98 20.24 5.07 8.41
N SER A 99 21.52 5.40 8.45
CA SER A 99 22.47 4.91 9.44
C SER A 99 23.26 6.06 10.06
N ASN A 100 24.02 5.77 11.11
CA ASN A 100 24.92 6.75 11.74
C ASN A 100 26.04 7.23 10.80
N GLN A 101 26.30 6.49 9.71
CA GLN A 101 27.25 6.85 8.66
C GLN A 101 26.58 7.59 7.49
N GLY A 102 25.30 7.94 7.62
CA GLY A 102 24.49 8.56 6.59
C GLY A 102 23.59 7.59 5.85
N THR A 103 23.11 8.03 4.69
CA THR A 103 22.17 7.28 3.84
C THR A 103 22.90 6.22 3.03
N ARG A 104 22.45 4.97 3.13
CA ARG A 104 22.95 3.84 2.33
C ARG A 104 21.86 3.30 1.44
N ILE A 105 22.19 3.04 0.17
CA ILE A 105 21.32 2.32 -0.77
C ILE A 105 21.81 0.88 -0.86
N GLN A 106 20.90 -0.06 -0.71
CA GLN A 106 21.14 -1.49 -0.86
C GLN A 106 20.31 -2.00 -2.03
N VAL A 107 20.89 -2.88 -2.86
CA VAL A 107 20.19 -3.53 -3.97
C VAL A 107 19.95 -4.97 -3.56
N VAL A 108 18.68 -5.36 -3.52
CA VAL A 108 18.26 -6.69 -3.05
C VAL A 108 17.42 -7.36 -4.13
N PRO A 109 17.68 -8.63 -4.49
CA PRO A 109 16.80 -9.40 -5.35
C PRO A 109 15.40 -9.51 -4.73
N LEU A 110 14.35 -9.34 -5.55
CA LEU A 110 12.96 -9.40 -5.06
C LEU A 110 12.67 -10.73 -4.33
N GLU A 111 13.27 -11.81 -4.82
CA GLU A 111 13.09 -13.18 -4.36
C GLU A 111 13.66 -13.40 -2.96
N GLU A 112 14.64 -12.58 -2.55
CA GLU A 112 15.20 -12.64 -1.20
C GLU A 112 14.30 -11.94 -0.18
N ILE A 113 13.38 -11.07 -0.60
CA ILE A 113 12.51 -10.34 0.32
C ILE A 113 11.37 -11.24 0.79
N MET A 114 11.32 -11.43 2.11
CA MET A 114 10.33 -12.30 2.75
C MET A 114 9.21 -11.49 3.42
N GLU A 115 9.56 -10.37 4.07
CA GLU A 115 8.62 -9.62 4.91
C GLU A 115 8.98 -8.13 4.95
N ILE A 116 7.96 -7.29 5.03
CA ILE A 116 8.07 -5.87 5.38
C ILE A 116 7.18 -5.59 6.59
N ALA A 117 7.74 -5.00 7.63
CA ALA A 117 7.04 -4.80 8.90
C ALA A 117 7.61 -3.59 9.66
N TYR A 118 6.95 -3.19 10.75
CA TYR A 118 7.55 -2.26 11.70
C TYR A 118 8.75 -2.91 12.38
N SER A 119 9.80 -2.11 12.60
CA SER A 119 10.90 -2.51 13.46
C SER A 119 10.36 -2.74 14.87
N PRO A 120 10.82 -3.81 15.55
CA PRO A 120 10.63 -3.94 16.99
C PRO A 120 11.27 -2.76 17.74
#